data_AF-A0A950NEF9-F1
#
_entry.id   AF-A0A950NEF9-F1
#
_cell.length_a   1.000
_cell.length_b   1.000
_cell.length_c   1.000
_cell.angle_alpha   90.00
_cell.angle_beta   90.00
_cell.angle_gamma   90.00
#
_symmetry.space_group_name_H-M   'P 1'
#
loop_
_entity.id
_entity.type
_entity.pdbx_description
1 polymer ?
#
loop_
_entity_poly.entity_id
_entity_poly.type
_entity_poly.pdbx_seq_one_letter_code
_entity_poly.pdbx_strand_id
1 'polypeptide(L)'
;MNPLLILMALLQGDLQPRPLESRVTHVQPLSGLVLWDDSEHAATDAIQLEFFYLTYAELVPKKGEIDWRPLEKRLDAIRARKHQAIVRLHDTYVGKPSGVPAYIRKLPDYRETLGKSEGKETGFPDWSHPELARFFLEFYAKFAAAYDRDPRIAYVETGFGLWSEYHIYDGPMKLGGTFPSKEFQASFLRHLSGVFQATPWMISIDAAAEDAAPFAAQRDLVELPFGVFDDSFLCKQHAKENAPNWAFFGRDRWRRAPAGGEFSYYSKTDQKDALSAQGPHGIPFERAARDFHLSFIIANDQPEHRTMDRIRDAGLGCGYRLRVTDYRSGRGKSVLTLTNAGIAPLYHDAFVAIAGTRSKTSLKGLCPGDSRVCDVASVGQEVSVESDRLVPGQRIEFEAALTGK
;
A
#
# COMPACT_ATOMS: atom_id res chain seq x y z
N MET A 1 -13.66 -26.37 40.67
CA MET A 1 -12.95 -26.40 39.36
C MET A 1 -14.00 -26.32 38.26
N ASN A 2 -13.92 -25.31 37.38
CA ASN A 2 -14.95 -25.05 36.36
C ASN A 2 -14.90 -26.15 35.27
N PRO A 3 -15.97 -26.93 35.02
CA PRO A 3 -15.96 -28.03 34.04
C PRO A 3 -15.63 -27.57 32.61
N LEU A 4 -15.83 -26.28 32.29
CA LEU A 4 -15.44 -25.69 31.00
C LEU A 4 -13.90 -25.59 30.83
N LEU A 5 -13.17 -25.32 31.92
CA LEU A 5 -11.69 -25.27 31.91
C LEU A 5 -11.07 -26.67 31.79
N ILE A 6 -11.74 -27.70 32.32
CA ILE A 6 -11.30 -29.09 32.20
C ILE A 6 -11.48 -29.59 30.76
N LEU A 7 -12.56 -29.19 30.08
CA LEU A 7 -12.81 -29.58 28.69
C LEU A 7 -11.82 -28.94 27.71
N MET A 8 -11.45 -27.67 27.91
CA MET A 8 -10.40 -27.01 27.10
C MET A 8 -9.01 -27.60 27.36
N ALA A 9 -8.67 -27.97 28.60
CA ALA A 9 -7.41 -28.63 28.94
C ALA A 9 -7.33 -30.07 28.38
N LEU A 10 -8.45 -30.82 28.39
CA LEU A 10 -8.51 -32.16 27.79
C LEU A 10 -8.44 -32.15 26.26
N LEU A 11 -8.92 -31.10 25.59
CA LEU A 11 -8.81 -30.93 24.13
C LEU A 11 -7.42 -30.49 23.63
N GLN A 12 -6.58 -29.98 24.54
CA GLN A 12 -5.18 -29.58 24.29
C GLN A 12 -4.15 -30.63 24.76
N GLY A 13 -4.51 -31.55 25.66
CA GLY A 13 -3.63 -32.59 26.19
C GLY A 13 -3.12 -33.63 25.18
N ASP A 14 -3.67 -33.64 23.96
CA ASP A 14 -3.33 -34.60 22.89
C ASP A 14 -2.39 -34.05 21.80
N LEU A 15 -2.05 -32.75 21.85
CA LEU A 15 -1.18 -32.13 20.86
C LEU A 15 0.26 -32.10 21.36
N GLN A 16 1.15 -32.74 20.60
CA GLN A 16 2.57 -32.82 20.94
C GLN A 16 3.32 -31.64 20.30
N PRO A 17 4.25 -30.99 21.02
CA PRO A 17 5.17 -30.02 20.44
C PRO A 17 5.88 -30.59 19.21
N ARG A 18 6.11 -29.75 18.20
CA ARG A 18 6.81 -30.13 16.99
C ARG A 18 8.02 -29.22 16.77
N PRO A 19 9.16 -29.78 16.33
CA PRO A 19 10.27 -28.95 15.92
C PRO A 19 9.92 -28.23 14.61
N LEU A 20 10.45 -27.02 14.45
CA LEU A 20 10.30 -26.22 13.24
C LEU A 20 11.45 -25.20 13.19
N GLU A 21 12.22 -25.23 12.12
CA GLU A 21 13.28 -24.26 11.86
C GLU A 21 13.03 -23.58 10.51
N SER A 22 13.03 -22.25 10.50
CA SER A 22 12.83 -21.44 9.31
C SER A 22 13.45 -20.05 9.49
N ARG A 23 13.87 -19.43 8.39
CA ARG A 23 14.44 -18.07 8.38
C ARG A 23 13.80 -17.23 7.29
N VAL A 24 13.63 -15.95 7.58
CA VAL A 24 13.36 -14.94 6.54
C VAL A 24 14.70 -14.58 5.88
N THR A 25 14.76 -14.72 4.57
CA THR A 25 15.95 -14.54 3.74
C THR A 25 15.74 -13.54 2.60
N HIS A 26 14.49 -13.23 2.27
CA HIS A 26 14.14 -12.31 1.19
C HIS A 26 13.18 -11.23 1.69
N VAL A 27 13.15 -10.08 1.01
CA VAL A 27 12.12 -9.06 1.24
C VAL A 27 10.75 -9.70 1.06
N GLN A 28 9.82 -9.35 1.95
CA GLN A 28 8.52 -9.98 1.99
C GLN A 28 7.57 -9.38 0.94
N PRO A 29 6.75 -10.20 0.25
CA PRO A 29 5.71 -9.71 -0.65
C PRO A 29 4.86 -8.61 -0.02
N LEU A 30 4.28 -7.73 -0.84
CA LEU A 30 3.39 -6.64 -0.37
C LEU A 30 4.05 -5.62 0.58
N SER A 31 5.39 -5.61 0.71
CA SER A 31 6.12 -4.69 1.58
C SER A 31 7.53 -4.39 1.06
N GLY A 32 8.21 -3.44 1.70
CA GLY A 32 9.63 -3.16 1.42
C GLY A 32 9.84 -1.88 0.60
N LEU A 33 11.05 -1.77 0.03
CA LEU A 33 11.37 -0.65 -0.84
C LEU A 33 10.78 -0.89 -2.23
N VAL A 34 10.35 0.20 -2.86
CA VAL A 34 9.65 0.22 -4.14
C VAL A 34 10.50 0.96 -5.16
N LEU A 35 10.72 0.38 -6.34
CA LEU A 35 11.31 1.07 -7.48
C LEU A 35 10.21 1.33 -8.52
N TRP A 36 10.44 2.27 -9.43
CA TRP A 36 9.56 2.40 -10.58
C TRP A 36 9.67 1.17 -11.48
N ASP A 37 8.59 0.81 -12.15
CA ASP A 37 8.51 -0.42 -12.93
C ASP A 37 9.34 -0.43 -14.24
N ASP A 38 9.90 0.72 -14.59
CA ASP A 38 10.88 0.92 -15.66
C ASP A 38 12.33 1.07 -15.16
N SER A 39 12.56 0.96 -13.85
CA SER A 39 13.91 0.93 -13.28
C SER A 39 14.69 -0.29 -13.75
N GLU A 40 15.91 -0.08 -14.22
CA GLU A 40 16.82 -1.18 -14.61
C GLU A 40 17.26 -2.04 -13.41
N HIS A 41 17.08 -1.53 -12.20
CA HIS A 41 17.42 -2.23 -10.95
C HIS A 41 16.26 -3.00 -10.34
N ALA A 42 15.06 -2.95 -10.94
CA ALA A 42 13.88 -3.61 -10.39
C ALA A 42 13.99 -5.14 -10.37
N ALA A 43 14.73 -5.77 -11.29
CA ALA A 43 14.79 -7.23 -11.43
C ALA A 43 15.78 -7.89 -10.44
N THR A 44 15.45 -7.89 -9.15
CA THR A 44 16.30 -8.35 -8.04
C THR A 44 15.44 -8.91 -6.90
N ASP A 45 16.05 -9.68 -5.98
CA ASP A 45 15.41 -10.19 -4.77
C ASP A 45 15.32 -9.16 -3.64
N ALA A 46 15.96 -7.99 -3.80
CA ALA A 46 15.86 -6.86 -2.89
C ALA A 46 14.54 -6.09 -3.01
N ILE A 47 13.78 -6.32 -4.08
CA ILE A 47 12.52 -5.64 -4.39
C ILE A 47 11.40 -6.66 -4.44
N GLN A 48 10.21 -6.27 -3.99
CA GLN A 48 8.97 -7.06 -4.11
C GLN A 48 7.79 -6.24 -4.62
N LEU A 49 7.97 -4.92 -4.68
CA LEU A 49 6.97 -3.95 -5.05
C LEU A 49 7.55 -3.03 -6.13
N GLU A 50 6.75 -2.72 -7.13
CA GLU A 50 7.09 -1.77 -8.17
C GLU A 50 5.96 -0.75 -8.32
N PHE A 51 6.31 0.48 -8.66
CA PHE A 51 5.37 1.59 -8.73
C PHE A 51 5.20 2.09 -10.16
N PHE A 52 3.98 2.48 -10.53
CA PHE A 52 3.77 3.26 -11.75
C PHE A 52 2.54 4.15 -11.71
N TYR A 53 2.62 5.19 -12.56
CA TYR A 53 1.52 6.08 -12.89
C TYR A 53 0.73 5.58 -14.11
N LEU A 54 -0.58 5.83 -14.09
CA LEU A 54 -1.41 5.86 -15.30
C LEU A 54 -2.33 7.07 -15.28
N THR A 55 -2.59 7.65 -16.43
CA THR A 55 -3.66 8.64 -16.60
C THR A 55 -4.99 7.96 -16.92
N TYR A 56 -6.09 8.64 -16.59
CA TYR A 56 -7.42 8.20 -17.01
C TYR A 56 -7.58 8.21 -18.54
N ALA A 57 -6.90 9.14 -19.23
CA ALA A 57 -6.90 9.25 -20.68
C ALA A 57 -6.27 8.05 -21.39
N GLU A 58 -5.24 7.43 -20.80
CA GLU A 58 -4.62 6.21 -21.33
C GLU A 58 -5.57 5.00 -21.28
N LEU A 59 -6.45 4.97 -20.28
CA LEU A 59 -7.36 3.84 -20.05
C LEU A 59 -8.73 4.03 -20.70
N VAL A 60 -9.14 5.26 -21.02
CA VAL A 60 -10.52 5.55 -21.43
C VAL A 60 -10.54 6.27 -22.77
N PRO A 61 -10.42 5.52 -23.89
CA PRO A 61 -10.32 6.12 -25.22
C PRO A 61 -11.63 6.82 -25.66
N LYS A 62 -12.78 6.38 -25.14
CA LYS A 62 -14.10 6.95 -25.44
C LYS A 62 -15.10 6.66 -24.31
N LYS A 63 -16.23 7.39 -24.32
CA LYS A 63 -17.29 7.26 -23.30
C LYS A 63 -17.79 5.81 -23.18
N GLY A 64 -17.81 5.31 -21.94
CA GLY A 64 -18.35 3.99 -21.61
C GLY A 64 -17.40 2.81 -21.83
N GLU A 65 -16.26 2.99 -22.49
CA GLU A 65 -15.27 1.94 -22.75
C GLU A 65 -13.98 2.18 -21.94
N ILE A 66 -13.48 1.13 -21.28
CA ILE A 66 -12.16 1.14 -20.64
C ILE A 66 -11.29 0.12 -21.34
N ASP A 67 -10.14 0.57 -21.84
CA ASP A 67 -9.07 -0.25 -22.37
C ASP A 67 -8.06 -0.55 -21.26
N TRP A 68 -8.12 -1.76 -20.71
CA TRP A 68 -7.21 -2.19 -19.66
C TRP A 68 -5.83 -2.62 -20.16
N ARG A 69 -5.60 -2.70 -21.48
CA ARG A 69 -4.32 -3.19 -22.04
C ARG A 69 -3.09 -2.44 -21.54
N PRO A 70 -3.09 -1.10 -21.35
CA PRO A 70 -1.95 -0.40 -20.76
C PRO A 70 -1.64 -0.89 -19.33
N LEU A 71 -2.67 -1.04 -18.50
CA LEU A 71 -2.54 -1.59 -17.15
C LEU A 71 -2.04 -3.04 -17.17
N GLU A 72 -2.70 -3.91 -17.94
CA GLU A 72 -2.35 -5.33 -18.08
C GLU A 72 -0.89 -5.52 -18.49
N LYS A 73 -0.40 -4.72 -19.45
CA LYS A 73 1.00 -4.78 -19.89
C LYS A 73 1.98 -4.50 -18.74
N ARG A 74 1.70 -3.49 -17.91
CA ARG A 74 2.55 -3.11 -16.77
C ARG A 74 2.50 -4.19 -15.69
N LEU A 75 1.30 -4.63 -15.33
CA LEU A 75 1.09 -5.68 -14.33
C LEU A 75 1.76 -7.01 -14.73
N ASP A 76 1.69 -7.40 -16.01
CA ASP A 76 2.32 -8.63 -16.49
C ASP A 76 3.85 -8.56 -16.52
N ALA A 77 4.42 -7.38 -16.81
CA ALA A 77 5.87 -7.16 -16.74
C ALA A 77 6.38 -7.26 -15.30
N ILE A 78 5.68 -6.62 -14.35
CA ILE A 78 5.99 -6.68 -12.91
C ILE A 78 5.82 -8.10 -12.37
N ARG A 79 4.73 -8.78 -12.74
CA ARG A 79 4.50 -10.20 -12.40
C ARG A 79 5.63 -11.10 -12.91
N ALA A 80 6.15 -10.86 -14.12
CA ALA A 80 7.24 -11.66 -14.69
C ALA A 80 8.54 -11.56 -13.86
N ARG A 81 8.72 -10.46 -13.12
CA ARG A 81 9.81 -10.29 -12.13
C ARG A 81 9.47 -10.88 -10.76
N LYS A 82 8.27 -11.43 -10.57
CA LYS A 82 7.72 -11.97 -9.31
C LYS A 82 7.44 -10.88 -8.28
N HIS A 83 7.08 -9.68 -8.74
CA HIS A 83 6.74 -8.55 -7.90
C HIS A 83 5.25 -8.19 -8.05
N GLN A 84 4.82 -7.22 -7.26
CA GLN A 84 3.46 -6.68 -7.29
C GLN A 84 3.51 -5.16 -7.47
N ALA A 85 2.41 -4.61 -8.00
CA ALA A 85 2.31 -3.21 -8.36
C ALA A 85 1.70 -2.36 -7.25
N ILE A 86 2.22 -1.14 -7.13
CA ILE A 86 1.51 0.01 -6.60
C ILE A 86 1.09 0.86 -7.80
N VAL A 87 -0.21 1.04 -7.97
CA VAL A 87 -0.77 1.76 -9.13
C VAL A 87 -1.30 3.10 -8.65
N ARG A 88 -0.74 4.20 -9.17
CA ARG A 88 -1.25 5.56 -8.91
C ARG A 88 -1.93 6.13 -10.15
N LEU A 89 -3.21 6.48 -10.01
CA LEU A 89 -3.98 7.10 -11.09
C LEU A 89 -3.97 8.61 -10.89
N HIS A 90 -3.82 9.38 -11.98
CA HIS A 90 -3.81 10.84 -11.90
C HIS A 90 -4.45 11.53 -13.12
N ASP A 91 -4.94 12.75 -12.88
CA ASP A 91 -5.49 13.63 -13.92
C ASP A 91 -4.63 14.89 -14.17
N THR A 92 -3.71 15.19 -13.26
CA THR A 92 -2.86 16.38 -13.29
C THR A 92 -1.42 15.99 -12.99
N TYR A 93 -0.48 16.42 -13.83
CA TYR A 93 0.96 16.16 -13.67
C TYR A 93 1.72 17.36 -14.21
N VAL A 94 2.72 17.82 -13.46
CA VAL A 94 3.51 19.01 -13.79
C VAL A 94 4.11 18.92 -15.20
N GLY A 95 3.83 19.93 -16.03
CA GLY A 95 4.37 20.02 -17.39
C GLY A 95 3.67 19.11 -18.41
N LYS A 96 2.50 18.55 -18.08
CA LYS A 96 1.73 17.67 -18.96
C LYS A 96 0.33 18.24 -19.24
N PRO A 97 -0.28 17.89 -20.38
CA PRO A 97 -1.73 18.06 -20.58
C PRO A 97 -2.51 17.31 -19.50
N SER A 98 -3.75 17.71 -19.25
CA SER A 98 -4.62 16.99 -18.32
C SER A 98 -4.81 15.53 -18.76
N GLY A 99 -4.73 14.62 -17.80
CA GLY A 99 -4.97 13.19 -17.93
C GLY A 99 -6.45 12.81 -18.00
N VAL A 100 -7.36 13.77 -18.18
CA VAL A 100 -8.80 13.51 -18.36
C VAL A 100 -9.09 12.85 -19.71
N PRO A 101 -10.01 11.87 -19.79
CA PRO A 101 -10.36 11.21 -21.05
C PRO A 101 -10.75 12.19 -22.17
N ALA A 102 -10.23 11.95 -23.38
CA ALA A 102 -10.40 12.85 -24.51
C ALA A 102 -11.86 13.13 -24.88
N TYR A 103 -12.78 12.20 -24.62
CA TYR A 103 -14.20 12.42 -24.91
C TYR A 103 -14.84 13.48 -24.00
N ILE A 104 -14.39 13.61 -22.74
CA ILE A 104 -14.85 14.65 -21.82
C ILE A 104 -14.27 15.99 -22.25
N ARG A 105 -12.97 16.00 -22.58
CA ARG A 105 -12.24 17.21 -23.02
C ARG A 105 -12.82 17.83 -24.30
N LYS A 106 -13.51 17.03 -25.12
CA LYS A 106 -14.16 17.46 -26.37
C LYS A 106 -15.61 17.90 -26.18
N LEU A 107 -16.17 17.83 -24.97
CA LEU A 107 -17.51 18.33 -24.71
C LEU A 107 -17.56 19.85 -24.93
N PRO A 108 -18.63 20.38 -25.55
CA PRO A 108 -18.71 21.78 -25.97
C PRO A 108 -18.68 22.76 -24.80
N ASP A 109 -18.96 22.31 -23.59
CA ASP A 109 -19.05 23.07 -22.33
C ASP A 109 -17.96 22.70 -21.30
N TYR A 110 -17.08 21.75 -21.60
CA TYR A 110 -15.92 21.44 -20.75
C TYR A 110 -14.79 22.46 -21.00
N ARG A 111 -14.21 23.02 -19.93
CA ARG A 111 -13.25 24.14 -20.00
C ARG A 111 -12.02 23.88 -19.15
N GLU A 112 -11.06 23.16 -19.72
CA GLU A 112 -9.75 22.98 -19.08
C GLU A 112 -9.03 24.30 -18.84
N THR A 113 -8.25 24.33 -17.77
CA THR A 113 -7.38 25.47 -17.47
C THR A 113 -5.94 25.10 -17.76
N LEU A 114 -5.25 25.91 -18.57
CA LEU A 114 -3.79 25.85 -18.68
C LEU A 114 -3.20 26.85 -17.68
N GLY A 115 -2.31 26.38 -16.81
CA GLY A 115 -1.63 27.19 -15.80
C GLY A 115 -0.18 26.77 -15.64
N LYS A 116 0.63 27.61 -15.00
CA LYS A 116 2.00 27.23 -14.63
C LYS A 116 1.97 26.47 -13.30
N SER A 117 2.72 25.38 -13.23
CA SER A 117 3.07 24.67 -11.99
C SER A 117 4.54 24.34 -12.05
N GLU A 118 5.30 24.71 -11.01
CA GLU A 118 6.76 24.52 -10.95
C GLU A 118 7.48 25.05 -12.21
N GLY A 119 7.01 26.20 -12.68
CA GLY A 119 7.51 26.85 -13.89
C GLY A 119 7.13 26.17 -15.22
N LYS A 120 6.42 25.03 -15.22
CA LYS A 120 5.99 24.31 -16.43
C LYS A 120 4.50 24.51 -16.72
N GLU A 121 4.16 24.65 -18.00
CA GLU A 121 2.76 24.70 -18.43
C GLU A 121 2.07 23.35 -18.17
N THR A 122 0.98 23.39 -17.43
CA THR A 122 0.27 22.22 -16.90
C THR A 122 -1.23 22.36 -17.18
N GLY A 123 -1.85 21.26 -17.61
CA GLY A 123 -3.30 21.20 -17.83
C GLY A 123 -4.05 20.75 -16.58
N PHE A 124 -5.00 21.56 -16.14
CA PHE A 124 -5.86 21.31 -14.99
C PHE A 124 -7.29 20.93 -15.46
N PRO A 125 -7.90 19.89 -14.87
CA PRO A 125 -9.27 19.47 -15.16
C PRO A 125 -10.31 20.57 -14.89
N ASP A 126 -11.50 20.42 -15.49
CA ASP A 126 -12.68 21.23 -15.18
C ASP A 126 -13.64 20.45 -14.27
N TRP A 127 -13.38 20.56 -12.97
CA TRP A 127 -14.20 20.00 -11.90
C TRP A 127 -15.53 20.71 -11.69
N SER A 128 -15.81 21.80 -12.41
CA SER A 128 -17.17 22.38 -12.45
C SER A 128 -18.11 21.56 -13.34
N HIS A 129 -17.55 20.77 -14.25
CA HIS A 129 -18.33 20.00 -15.22
C HIS A 129 -18.80 18.65 -14.65
N PRO A 130 -20.11 18.36 -14.63
CA PRO A 130 -20.67 17.19 -13.93
C PRO A 130 -20.24 15.85 -14.54
N GLU A 131 -19.92 15.81 -15.84
CA GLU A 131 -19.41 14.59 -16.49
C GLU A 131 -18.10 14.09 -15.85
N LEU A 132 -17.22 14.98 -15.36
CA LEU A 132 -15.96 14.57 -14.75
C LEU A 132 -16.20 13.84 -13.43
N ALA A 133 -17.06 14.40 -12.58
CA ALA A 133 -17.50 13.76 -11.33
C ALA A 133 -18.16 12.39 -11.59
N ARG A 134 -19.08 12.32 -12.56
CA ARG A 134 -19.74 11.08 -12.97
C ARG A 134 -18.72 10.04 -13.47
N PHE A 135 -17.76 10.48 -14.27
CA PHE A 135 -16.70 9.63 -14.83
C PHE A 135 -15.84 9.01 -13.73
N PHE A 136 -15.37 9.79 -12.75
CA PHE A 136 -14.53 9.27 -11.66
C PHE A 136 -15.22 8.14 -10.89
N LEU A 137 -16.50 8.32 -10.54
CA LEU A 137 -17.27 7.28 -9.85
C LEU A 137 -17.45 6.03 -10.74
N GLU A 138 -17.81 6.20 -12.02
CA GLU A 138 -17.96 5.06 -12.93
C GLU A 138 -16.63 4.31 -13.15
N PHE A 139 -15.53 5.05 -13.31
CA PHE A 139 -14.20 4.49 -13.53
C PHE A 139 -13.80 3.60 -12.35
N TYR A 140 -13.90 4.09 -11.12
CA TYR A 140 -13.48 3.32 -9.95
C TYR A 140 -14.42 2.14 -9.65
N ALA A 141 -15.72 2.24 -9.94
CA ALA A 141 -16.62 1.10 -9.90
C ALA A 141 -16.18 -0.01 -10.87
N LYS A 142 -15.82 0.35 -12.11
CA LYS A 142 -15.33 -0.61 -13.12
C LYS A 142 -13.93 -1.14 -12.79
N PHE A 143 -13.05 -0.28 -12.27
CA PHE A 143 -11.70 -0.67 -11.87
C PHE A 143 -11.73 -1.68 -10.72
N ALA A 144 -12.49 -1.40 -9.66
CA ALA A 144 -12.64 -2.33 -8.55
C ALA A 144 -13.31 -3.65 -8.98
N ALA A 145 -14.37 -3.60 -9.80
CA ALA A 145 -15.00 -4.80 -10.33
C ALA A 145 -14.05 -5.71 -11.11
N ALA A 146 -13.06 -5.14 -11.81
CA ALA A 146 -12.07 -5.90 -12.55
C ALA A 146 -10.84 -6.31 -11.72
N TYR A 147 -10.42 -5.50 -10.73
CA TYR A 147 -9.10 -5.63 -10.12
C TYR A 147 -9.03 -5.64 -8.58
N ASP A 148 -10.12 -5.45 -7.83
CA ASP A 148 -10.09 -5.42 -6.36
C ASP A 148 -9.50 -6.71 -5.74
N ARG A 149 -9.51 -7.82 -6.49
CA ARG A 149 -8.91 -9.10 -6.09
C ARG A 149 -7.79 -9.58 -7.02
N ASP A 150 -7.20 -8.70 -7.83
CA ASP A 150 -6.06 -9.06 -8.68
C ASP A 150 -4.76 -9.15 -7.84
N PRO A 151 -4.07 -10.30 -7.79
CA PRO A 151 -2.88 -10.48 -6.96
C PRO A 151 -1.67 -9.66 -7.44
N ARG A 152 -1.70 -9.15 -8.68
CA ARG A 152 -0.64 -8.31 -9.23
C ARG A 152 -0.68 -6.89 -8.65
N ILE A 153 -1.76 -6.47 -8.00
CA ILE A 153 -1.88 -5.15 -7.38
C ILE A 153 -1.80 -5.28 -5.86
N ALA A 154 -0.75 -4.72 -5.27
CA ALA A 154 -0.58 -4.64 -3.83
C ALA A 154 -1.44 -3.52 -3.23
N TYR A 155 -1.36 -2.33 -3.84
CA TYR A 155 -1.96 -1.09 -3.36
C TYR A 155 -2.42 -0.22 -4.53
N VAL A 156 -3.50 0.53 -4.33
CA VAL A 156 -3.96 1.57 -5.27
C VAL A 156 -3.82 2.94 -4.60
N GLU A 157 -3.10 3.85 -5.23
CA GLU A 157 -2.99 5.23 -4.80
C GLU A 157 -3.87 6.14 -5.68
N THR A 158 -4.62 7.02 -5.04
CA THR A 158 -5.59 7.90 -5.71
C THR A 158 -5.81 9.17 -4.92
N GLY A 159 -6.44 10.16 -5.55
CA GLY A 159 -6.68 11.47 -4.98
C GLY A 159 -6.91 12.47 -6.10
N PHE A 160 -6.52 13.71 -5.84
CA PHE A 160 -6.80 14.86 -6.70
C PHE A 160 -5.61 15.81 -6.77
N GLY A 161 -5.58 16.68 -7.77
CA GLY A 161 -4.48 17.63 -7.93
C GLY A 161 -3.21 17.00 -8.50
N LEU A 162 -2.09 17.69 -8.34
CA LEU A 162 -0.80 17.25 -8.89
C LEU A 162 -0.44 15.88 -8.33
N TRP A 163 -0.17 14.92 -9.21
CA TRP A 163 0.18 13.53 -8.87
C TRP A 163 -0.85 12.81 -8.00
N SER A 164 -2.08 13.33 -7.90
CA SER A 164 -3.13 12.84 -6.99
C SER A 164 -2.83 13.03 -5.50
N GLU A 165 -2.04 14.04 -5.16
CA GLU A 165 -1.55 14.28 -3.79
C GLU A 165 -2.37 15.27 -2.97
N TYR A 166 -3.54 15.71 -3.44
CA TYR A 166 -4.40 16.70 -2.79
C TYR A 166 -3.88 18.14 -2.75
N HIS A 167 -2.88 18.49 -3.57
CA HIS A 167 -2.39 19.87 -3.70
C HIS A 167 -2.24 20.33 -5.16
N ILE A 168 -2.25 21.65 -5.32
CA ILE A 168 -1.80 22.37 -6.52
C ILE A 168 -0.97 23.55 -6.00
N TYR A 169 0.35 23.56 -6.26
CA TYR A 169 1.26 24.59 -5.73
C TYR A 169 1.05 25.97 -6.40
N ASP A 170 1.60 26.17 -7.61
CA ASP A 170 1.53 27.47 -8.30
C ASP A 170 0.27 27.62 -9.18
N GLY A 171 -0.30 26.49 -9.62
CA GLY A 171 -1.45 26.48 -10.53
C GLY A 171 -2.68 27.14 -9.89
N PRO A 172 -3.71 27.52 -10.67
CA PRO A 172 -4.92 28.01 -10.05
C PRO A 172 -5.52 26.86 -9.23
N MET A 173 -5.47 26.94 -7.91
CA MET A 173 -6.13 26.02 -6.98
C MET A 173 -7.53 26.57 -6.68
N LYS A 174 -8.56 26.03 -7.34
CA LYS A 174 -9.95 26.47 -7.15
C LYS A 174 -10.86 25.26 -6.95
N LEU A 175 -11.41 25.13 -5.74
CA LEU A 175 -12.42 24.12 -5.42
C LEU A 175 -13.66 24.27 -6.31
N GLY A 176 -14.13 23.16 -6.86
CA GLY A 176 -15.22 23.11 -7.85
C GLY A 176 -14.85 23.72 -9.21
N GLY A 177 -13.57 23.99 -9.46
CA GLY A 177 -13.05 24.55 -10.71
C GLY A 177 -11.91 23.68 -11.24
N THR A 178 -10.68 23.95 -10.82
CA THR A 178 -9.48 23.17 -11.18
C THR A 178 -9.13 22.07 -10.19
N PHE A 179 -9.84 22.04 -9.06
CA PHE A 179 -9.79 21.01 -8.04
C PHE A 179 -11.24 20.62 -7.68
N PRO A 180 -11.57 19.37 -7.32
CA PRO A 180 -12.94 18.99 -6.98
C PRO A 180 -13.47 19.75 -5.77
N SER A 181 -14.79 19.97 -5.72
CA SER A 181 -15.41 20.50 -4.51
C SER A 181 -15.29 19.49 -3.36
N LYS A 182 -15.30 19.98 -2.11
CA LYS A 182 -15.22 19.13 -0.92
C LYS A 182 -16.38 18.13 -0.84
N GLU A 183 -17.56 18.50 -1.34
CA GLU A 183 -18.74 17.62 -1.42
C GLU A 183 -18.50 16.44 -2.37
N PHE A 184 -17.91 16.70 -3.54
CA PHE A 184 -17.55 15.62 -4.45
C PHE A 184 -16.44 14.73 -3.88
N GLN A 185 -15.39 15.32 -3.29
CA GLN A 185 -14.33 14.57 -2.63
C GLN A 185 -14.91 13.60 -1.57
N ALA A 186 -15.81 14.07 -0.72
CA ALA A 186 -16.49 13.24 0.28
C ALA A 186 -17.32 12.11 -0.36
N SER A 187 -18.04 12.40 -1.45
CA SER A 187 -18.82 11.40 -2.20
C SER A 187 -17.92 10.34 -2.85
N PHE A 188 -16.79 10.77 -3.42
CA PHE A 188 -15.78 9.92 -4.01
C PHE A 188 -15.13 8.98 -2.98
N LEU A 189 -14.71 9.49 -1.83
CA LEU A 189 -14.11 8.68 -0.76
C LEU A 189 -15.08 7.59 -0.25
N ARG A 190 -16.36 7.94 -0.01
CA ARG A 190 -17.39 6.96 0.36
C ARG A 190 -17.63 5.94 -0.74
N HIS A 191 -17.60 6.37 -2.00
CA HIS A 191 -17.72 5.48 -3.15
C HIS A 191 -16.57 4.46 -3.21
N LEU A 192 -15.31 4.91 -3.07
CA LEU A 192 -14.15 4.03 -3.03
C LEU A 192 -14.26 2.97 -1.93
N SER A 193 -14.68 3.38 -0.73
CA SER A 193 -14.93 2.45 0.38
C SER A 193 -16.04 1.42 0.08
N GLY A 194 -16.97 1.74 -0.82
CA GLY A 194 -18.02 0.83 -1.25
C GLY A 194 -17.57 -0.16 -2.33
N VAL A 195 -16.63 0.23 -3.20
CA VAL A 195 -16.23 -0.60 -4.35
C VAL A 195 -14.96 -1.42 -4.11
N PHE A 196 -13.98 -0.90 -3.36
CA PHE A 196 -12.79 -1.66 -2.96
C PHE A 196 -13.01 -2.35 -1.62
N GLN A 197 -12.99 -3.68 -1.61
CA GLN A 197 -13.21 -4.51 -0.42
C GLN A 197 -11.98 -5.34 -0.05
N ALA A 198 -11.09 -5.63 -1.00
CA ALA A 198 -9.94 -6.50 -0.82
C ALA A 198 -8.60 -5.82 -1.10
N THR A 199 -8.50 -4.97 -2.12
CA THR A 199 -7.28 -4.20 -2.42
C THR A 199 -7.27 -2.91 -1.62
N PRO A 200 -6.26 -2.68 -0.76
CA PRO A 200 -6.16 -1.43 -0.04
C PRO A 200 -5.95 -0.26 -1.00
N TRP A 201 -6.74 0.79 -0.81
CA TRP A 201 -6.57 2.06 -1.50
C TRP A 201 -6.04 3.12 -0.53
N MET A 202 -5.32 4.10 -1.06
CA MET A 202 -4.56 5.06 -0.28
C MET A 202 -4.69 6.47 -0.86
N ILE A 203 -4.61 7.47 0.01
CA ILE A 203 -4.61 8.90 -0.34
C ILE A 203 -3.40 9.61 0.28
N SER A 204 -2.98 10.73 -0.30
CA SER A 204 -1.88 11.52 0.26
C SER A 204 -2.23 12.07 1.65
N ILE A 205 -1.22 12.14 2.53
CA ILE A 205 -1.32 12.85 3.81
C ILE A 205 -1.66 14.33 3.65
N ASP A 206 -1.39 14.95 2.50
CA ASP A 206 -1.68 16.37 2.27
C ASP A 206 -3.18 16.65 2.17
N ALA A 207 -4.00 15.59 2.03
CA ALA A 207 -5.43 15.67 2.25
C ALA A 207 -5.82 16.07 3.69
N ALA A 208 -4.85 16.22 4.62
CA ALA A 208 -5.07 16.85 5.92
C ALA A 208 -5.28 18.38 5.81
N ALA A 209 -4.88 19.00 4.70
CA ALA A 209 -5.03 20.44 4.47
C ALA A 209 -6.52 20.85 4.45
N GLU A 210 -6.91 21.67 5.41
CA GLU A 210 -8.31 22.07 5.61
C GLU A 210 -8.84 22.90 4.45
N ASP A 211 -8.01 23.68 3.76
CA ASP A 211 -8.40 24.48 2.61
C ASP A 211 -8.71 23.62 1.38
N ALA A 212 -8.01 22.50 1.18
CA ALA A 212 -8.19 21.61 0.03
C ALA A 212 -9.24 20.50 0.24
N ALA A 213 -9.29 19.91 1.44
CA ALA A 213 -9.98 18.64 1.68
C ALA A 213 -11.14 18.72 2.70
N PRO A 214 -12.11 17.79 2.66
CA PRO A 214 -13.29 17.83 3.53
C PRO A 214 -13.05 17.32 4.96
N PHE A 215 -11.91 16.67 5.24
CA PHE A 215 -11.74 15.87 6.46
C PHE A 215 -11.87 16.66 7.76
N ALA A 216 -11.42 17.92 7.81
CA ALA A 216 -11.54 18.74 9.02
C ALA A 216 -13.02 19.00 9.39
N ALA A 217 -13.86 19.25 8.38
CA ALA A 217 -15.29 19.51 8.54
C ALA A 217 -16.15 18.23 8.61
N GLN A 218 -15.70 17.13 8.01
CA GLN A 218 -16.37 15.82 7.97
C GLN A 218 -15.45 14.74 8.54
N ARG A 219 -15.30 14.74 9.88
CA ARG A 219 -14.38 13.82 10.58
C ARG A 219 -14.73 12.34 10.40
N ASP A 220 -15.99 12.00 10.10
CA ASP A 220 -16.42 10.63 9.79
C ASP A 220 -15.69 10.05 8.58
N LEU A 221 -15.26 10.88 7.62
CA LEU A 221 -14.49 10.44 6.47
C LEU A 221 -13.15 9.83 6.88
N VAL A 222 -12.55 10.27 7.99
CA VAL A 222 -11.30 9.69 8.52
C VAL A 222 -11.49 8.22 8.88
N GLU A 223 -12.71 7.78 9.21
CA GLU A 223 -12.98 6.38 9.58
C GLU A 223 -13.07 5.43 8.38
N LEU A 224 -13.08 5.94 7.16
CA LEU A 224 -13.05 5.10 5.96
C LEU A 224 -11.75 4.26 5.88
N PRO A 225 -11.79 3.08 5.25
CA PRO A 225 -10.71 2.08 5.29
C PRO A 225 -9.58 2.36 4.29
N PHE A 226 -9.16 3.63 4.15
CA PHE A 226 -8.00 4.00 3.33
C PHE A 226 -6.70 4.01 4.12
N GLY A 227 -5.62 3.67 3.44
CA GLY A 227 -4.25 3.93 3.88
C GLY A 227 -3.79 5.33 3.49
N VAL A 228 -2.61 5.74 3.95
CA VAL A 228 -2.05 7.06 3.62
C VAL A 228 -0.64 6.93 3.06
N PHE A 229 -0.29 7.82 2.13
CA PHE A 229 1.06 7.92 1.59
C PHE A 229 1.63 9.33 1.72
N ASP A 230 2.95 9.44 1.81
CA ASP A 230 3.70 10.69 1.96
C ASP A 230 4.80 10.78 0.89
N ASP A 231 4.60 11.64 -0.13
CA ASP A 231 5.51 11.76 -1.28
C ASP A 231 6.72 12.69 -1.02
N SER A 232 6.96 13.07 0.23
CA SER A 232 8.14 13.84 0.63
C SER A 232 8.74 13.36 1.94
N PHE A 233 8.67 12.05 2.17
CA PHE A 233 9.10 11.43 3.41
C PHE A 233 10.57 11.75 3.71
N LEU A 234 10.86 12.00 5.00
CA LEU A 234 12.19 12.41 5.49
C LEU A 234 12.76 13.73 4.92
N CYS A 235 11.94 14.60 4.33
CA CYS A 235 12.38 15.96 3.99
C CYS A 235 12.76 16.78 5.24
N LYS A 236 13.49 17.89 5.06
CA LYS A 236 13.91 18.78 6.15
C LYS A 236 12.73 19.28 7.00
N GLN A 237 11.58 19.50 6.38
CA GLN A 237 10.37 20.03 7.01
C GLN A 237 9.48 18.93 7.61
N HIS A 238 9.83 17.65 7.46
CA HIS A 238 8.95 16.52 7.75
C HIS A 238 8.36 16.56 9.17
N ALA A 239 9.16 16.89 10.19
CA ALA A 239 8.66 16.98 11.57
C ALA A 239 7.64 18.12 11.78
N LYS A 240 7.72 19.18 10.97
CA LYS A 240 6.88 20.38 11.06
C LYS A 240 5.64 20.30 10.17
N GLU A 241 5.73 19.65 9.02
CA GLU A 241 4.69 19.69 7.97
C GLU A 241 4.02 18.32 7.82
N ASN A 242 4.79 17.29 7.46
CA ASN A 242 4.25 15.95 7.19
C ASN A 242 3.76 15.24 8.46
N ALA A 243 4.55 15.27 9.54
CA ALA A 243 4.24 14.55 10.77
C ALA A 243 2.91 14.98 11.43
N PRO A 244 2.53 16.27 11.42
CA PRO A 244 1.16 16.69 11.76
C PRO A 244 0.07 16.11 10.85
N ASN A 245 0.30 16.03 9.53
CA ASN A 245 -0.66 15.45 8.58
C ASN A 245 -0.87 13.95 8.84
N TRP A 246 0.21 13.20 9.11
CA TRP A 246 0.12 11.83 9.60
C TRP A 246 -0.69 11.73 10.91
N ALA A 247 -0.48 12.65 11.85
CA ALA A 247 -1.22 12.67 13.11
C ALA A 247 -2.72 12.97 12.91
N PHE A 248 -3.06 13.85 11.97
CA PHE A 248 -4.44 14.22 11.64
C PHE A 248 -5.29 13.01 11.20
N PHE A 249 -4.70 12.11 10.42
CA PHE A 249 -5.34 10.86 9.97
C PHE A 249 -5.31 9.73 11.00
N GLY A 250 -4.69 9.97 12.17
CA GLY A 250 -4.60 9.04 13.29
C GLY A 250 -3.32 8.21 13.26
N ARG A 251 -2.51 8.36 14.32
CA ARG A 251 -1.23 7.65 14.50
C ARG A 251 -1.37 6.12 14.57
N ASP A 252 -2.57 5.60 14.79
CA ASP A 252 -2.87 4.17 14.82
C ASP A 252 -3.54 3.65 13.53
N ARG A 253 -3.68 4.47 12.48
CA ARG A 253 -4.29 4.04 11.20
C ARG A 253 -3.63 2.80 10.60
N TRP A 254 -2.30 2.72 10.71
CA TRP A 254 -1.49 1.60 10.26
C TRP A 254 -1.99 0.25 10.80
N ARG A 255 -2.74 0.20 11.92
CA ARG A 255 -3.31 -1.06 12.42
C ARG A 255 -4.35 -1.67 11.48
N ARG A 256 -4.98 -0.86 10.63
CA ARG A 256 -6.10 -1.26 9.77
C ARG A 256 -5.91 -0.98 8.29
N ALA A 257 -5.01 -0.06 7.92
CA ALA A 257 -4.74 0.30 6.53
C ALA A 257 -3.27 0.68 6.33
N PRO A 258 -2.67 0.46 5.14
CA PRO A 258 -1.24 0.65 4.92
C PRO A 258 -0.78 2.09 5.08
N ALA A 259 0.49 2.24 5.45
CA ALA A 259 1.25 3.47 5.42
C ALA A 259 2.38 3.33 4.39
N GLY A 260 2.50 4.29 3.49
CA GLY A 260 3.51 4.29 2.43
C GLY A 260 4.01 5.69 2.12
N GLY A 261 4.66 5.86 0.96
CA GLY A 261 5.17 7.15 0.51
C GLY A 261 6.36 7.03 -0.42
N GLU A 262 7.06 8.14 -0.61
CA GLU A 262 8.28 8.29 -1.40
C GLU A 262 9.32 9.08 -0.59
N PHE A 263 10.60 8.69 -0.71
CA PHE A 263 11.67 9.52 -0.16
C PHE A 263 11.68 10.90 -0.83
N SER A 264 11.89 11.94 -0.04
CA SER A 264 11.84 13.30 -0.56
C SER A 264 12.86 13.58 -1.67
N TYR A 265 12.37 14.22 -2.73
CA TYR A 265 13.17 14.79 -3.81
C TYR A 265 13.49 16.29 -3.62
N TYR A 266 13.15 16.89 -2.47
CA TYR A 266 13.31 18.32 -2.24
C TYR A 266 14.76 18.77 -2.21
N SER A 267 15.69 17.89 -1.83
CA SER A 267 17.11 18.17 -1.90
C SER A 267 17.93 16.94 -2.31
N LYS A 268 19.09 17.17 -2.92
CA LYS A 268 20.05 16.10 -3.24
C LYS A 268 20.53 15.36 -2.00
N THR A 269 20.58 16.04 -0.85
CA THR A 269 20.97 15.43 0.43
C THR A 269 19.89 14.48 0.92
N ASP A 270 18.62 14.83 0.72
CA ASP A 270 17.48 14.01 1.16
C ASP A 270 17.56 12.63 0.50
N GLN A 271 17.71 12.60 -0.84
CA GLN A 271 17.90 11.36 -1.61
C GLN A 271 19.21 10.63 -1.26
N LYS A 272 20.35 11.34 -1.31
CA LYS A 272 21.67 10.74 -1.09
C LYS A 272 21.80 10.05 0.27
N ASP A 273 21.20 10.66 1.30
CA ASP A 273 21.36 10.20 2.67
C ASP A 273 20.15 9.42 3.20
N ALA A 274 19.06 9.25 2.42
CA ALA A 274 17.84 8.51 2.77
C ALA A 274 18.12 7.19 3.51
N LEU A 275 18.99 6.35 2.96
CA LEU A 275 19.39 5.06 3.54
C LEU A 275 20.79 5.07 4.19
N SER A 276 21.38 6.25 4.44
CA SER A 276 22.61 6.35 5.24
C SER A 276 22.36 5.94 6.70
N ALA A 277 23.43 5.64 7.44
CA ALA A 277 23.32 5.29 8.85
C ALA A 277 22.77 6.43 9.73
N GLN A 278 23.01 7.68 9.34
CA GLN A 278 22.49 8.86 10.03
C GLN A 278 21.13 9.30 9.50
N GLY A 279 20.79 8.88 8.28
CA GLY A 279 19.65 9.38 7.51
C GLY A 279 19.78 10.86 7.14
N PRO A 280 18.86 11.37 6.30
CA PRO A 280 18.80 12.79 5.99
C PRO A 280 18.38 13.55 7.26
N HIS A 281 19.01 14.71 7.48
CA HIS A 281 18.76 15.56 8.63
C HIS A 281 18.91 14.88 10.00
N GLY A 282 19.70 13.79 10.07
CA GLY A 282 19.99 13.07 11.32
C GLY A 282 18.89 12.11 11.77
N ILE A 283 17.97 11.72 10.87
CA ILE A 283 16.91 10.75 11.15
C ILE A 283 17.11 9.51 10.26
N PRO A 284 17.65 8.40 10.81
CA PRO A 284 17.81 7.15 10.06
C PRO A 284 16.47 6.60 9.57
N PHE A 285 16.45 6.04 8.36
CA PHE A 285 15.24 5.47 7.76
C PHE A 285 14.57 4.43 8.67
N GLU A 286 15.32 3.51 9.27
CA GLU A 286 14.76 2.44 10.11
C GLU A 286 14.02 2.98 11.34
N ARG A 287 14.45 4.15 11.86
CA ARG A 287 13.76 4.83 12.95
C ARG A 287 12.45 5.43 12.44
N ALA A 288 12.50 6.17 11.33
CA ALA A 288 11.32 6.80 10.77
C ALA A 288 10.29 5.77 10.28
N ALA A 289 10.72 4.72 9.58
CA ALA A 289 9.85 3.63 9.15
C ALA A 289 9.09 3.04 10.34
N ARG A 290 9.75 2.80 11.47
CA ARG A 290 9.13 2.29 12.70
C ARG A 290 8.17 3.30 13.34
N ASP A 291 8.58 4.57 13.45
CA ASP A 291 7.76 5.62 14.06
C ASP A 291 6.45 5.89 13.28
N PHE A 292 6.45 5.59 11.97
CA PHE A 292 5.30 5.78 11.07
C PHE A 292 4.70 4.45 10.57
N HIS A 293 5.20 3.31 11.04
CA HIS A 293 4.71 1.97 10.70
C HIS A 293 4.61 1.72 9.18
N LEU A 294 5.65 2.09 8.43
CA LEU A 294 5.65 1.97 6.98
C LEU A 294 5.55 0.52 6.50
N SER A 295 4.59 0.27 5.61
CA SER A 295 4.45 -0.95 4.84
C SER A 295 5.46 -0.99 3.70
N PHE A 296 5.66 0.14 3.04
CA PHE A 296 6.56 0.31 1.91
C PHE A 296 7.06 1.76 1.82
N ILE A 297 8.08 2.01 0.98
CA ILE A 297 8.52 3.35 0.59
C ILE A 297 9.10 3.32 -0.83
N ILE A 298 8.73 4.28 -1.67
CA ILE A 298 9.33 4.50 -2.98
C ILE A 298 10.73 5.07 -2.79
N ALA A 299 11.69 4.40 -3.41
CA ALA A 299 13.13 4.56 -3.20
C ALA A 299 13.88 4.47 -4.54
N ASN A 300 13.28 5.01 -5.60
CA ASN A 300 13.69 4.78 -6.98
C ASN A 300 15.17 5.10 -7.25
N ASP A 301 15.69 6.17 -6.65
CA ASP A 301 17.06 6.64 -6.87
C ASP A 301 18.08 6.01 -5.91
N GLN A 302 17.63 5.20 -4.94
CA GLN A 302 18.54 4.59 -3.97
C GLN A 302 19.61 3.66 -4.56
N PRO A 303 19.39 2.93 -5.68
CA PRO A 303 20.45 2.21 -6.37
C PRO A 303 21.63 3.08 -6.82
N GLU A 304 21.45 4.40 -7.01
CA GLU A 304 22.55 5.33 -7.31
C GLU A 304 23.41 5.66 -6.08
N HIS A 305 22.91 5.36 -4.88
CA HIS A 305 23.50 5.79 -3.61
C HIS A 305 23.91 4.63 -2.70
N ARG A 306 23.30 3.46 -2.85
CA ARG A 306 23.47 2.28 -1.98
C ARG A 306 23.53 0.99 -2.79
N THR A 307 24.14 -0.02 -2.19
CA THR A 307 24.12 -1.37 -2.75
C THR A 307 22.73 -1.98 -2.66
N MET A 308 22.41 -2.92 -3.55
CA MET A 308 21.17 -3.68 -3.47
C MET A 308 21.05 -4.48 -2.17
N ASP A 309 22.16 -4.91 -1.55
CA ASP A 309 22.13 -5.55 -0.22
C ASP A 309 21.62 -4.58 0.86
N ARG A 310 22.06 -3.32 0.84
CA ARG A 310 21.57 -2.31 1.79
C ARG A 310 20.10 -1.99 1.57
N ILE A 311 19.65 -1.97 0.32
CA ILE A 311 18.24 -1.80 -0.07
C ILE A 311 17.40 -2.99 0.42
N ARG A 312 17.89 -4.23 0.24
CA ARG A 312 17.26 -5.44 0.78
C ARG A 312 17.12 -5.37 2.29
N ASP A 313 18.17 -4.98 3.00
CA ASP A 313 18.17 -4.86 4.47
C ASP A 313 17.16 -3.79 4.95
N ALA A 314 17.07 -2.65 4.26
CA ALA A 314 16.04 -1.64 4.51
C ALA A 314 14.63 -2.19 4.26
N GLY A 315 14.46 -2.94 3.16
CA GLY A 315 13.19 -3.53 2.76
C GLY A 315 12.68 -4.55 3.78
N LEU A 316 13.57 -5.39 4.31
CA LEU A 316 13.29 -6.32 5.42
C LEU A 316 12.88 -5.62 6.72
N GLY A 317 13.18 -4.32 6.84
CA GLY A 317 12.78 -3.47 7.96
C GLY A 317 11.38 -2.88 7.84
N CYS A 318 10.69 -3.06 6.69
CA CYS A 318 9.36 -2.55 6.45
C CYS A 318 8.28 -3.63 6.64
N GLY A 319 7.04 -3.20 6.87
CA GLY A 319 5.90 -4.10 6.84
C GLY A 319 5.90 -5.17 7.93
N TYR A 320 5.40 -6.36 7.57
CA TYR A 320 5.23 -7.47 8.50
C TYR A 320 6.47 -8.36 8.56
N ARG A 321 6.65 -9.07 9.66
CA ARG A 321 7.66 -10.13 9.81
C ARG A 321 7.11 -11.22 10.69
N LEU A 322 6.71 -12.35 10.10
CA LEU A 322 6.05 -13.41 10.85
C LEU A 322 7.07 -14.30 11.57
N ARG A 323 6.75 -14.68 12.80
CA ARG A 323 7.50 -15.66 13.59
C ARG A 323 6.56 -16.70 14.18
N VAL A 324 6.80 -17.97 13.91
CA VAL A 324 6.11 -19.08 14.59
C VAL A 324 6.76 -19.29 15.96
N THR A 325 5.98 -19.11 17.02
CA THR A 325 6.44 -19.18 18.41
C THR A 325 5.99 -20.44 19.15
N ASP A 326 4.95 -21.12 18.65
CA ASP A 326 4.51 -22.43 19.15
C ASP A 326 3.96 -23.23 17.98
N TYR A 327 4.29 -24.53 17.92
CA TYR A 327 3.72 -25.47 16.97
C TYR A 327 3.46 -26.80 17.67
N ARG A 328 2.18 -27.21 17.71
CA ARG A 328 1.75 -28.49 18.28
C ARG A 328 0.88 -29.24 17.29
N SER A 329 1.02 -30.55 17.23
CA SER A 329 0.31 -31.38 16.26
C SER A 329 0.01 -32.79 16.77
N GLY A 330 -1.20 -33.29 16.50
CA GLY A 330 -1.70 -34.59 16.94
C GLY A 330 -3.15 -34.81 16.55
N ARG A 331 -3.58 -36.08 16.44
CA ARG A 331 -4.97 -36.50 16.14
C ARG A 331 -5.61 -35.79 14.94
N GLY A 332 -4.86 -35.65 13.84
CA GLY A 332 -5.38 -35.06 12.59
C GLY A 332 -5.50 -33.53 12.60
N LYS A 333 -5.02 -32.84 13.63
CA LYS A 333 -5.01 -31.37 13.70
C LYS A 333 -3.67 -30.82 14.19
N SER A 334 -3.46 -29.56 13.91
CA SER A 334 -2.29 -28.79 14.31
C SER A 334 -2.69 -27.40 14.75
N VAL A 335 -1.89 -26.84 15.65
CA VAL A 335 -2.08 -25.50 16.20
C VAL A 335 -0.74 -24.78 16.11
N LEU A 336 -0.73 -23.63 15.47
CA LEU A 336 0.43 -22.74 15.40
C LEU A 336 0.10 -21.41 16.05
N THR A 337 1.05 -20.85 16.79
CA THR A 337 1.00 -19.46 17.25
C THR A 337 2.01 -18.64 16.46
N LEU A 338 1.55 -17.59 15.79
CA LEU A 338 2.39 -16.68 15.01
C LEU A 338 2.38 -15.30 15.65
N THR A 339 3.54 -14.68 15.76
CA THR A 339 3.71 -13.29 16.19
C THR A 339 4.19 -12.45 15.01
N ASN A 340 3.66 -11.24 14.85
CA ASN A 340 4.25 -10.27 13.92
C ASN A 340 5.37 -9.50 14.63
N ALA A 341 6.62 -9.76 14.27
CA ALA A 341 7.81 -9.06 14.74
C ALA A 341 8.22 -7.87 13.85
N GLY A 342 7.40 -7.53 12.85
CA GLY A 342 7.64 -6.41 11.92
C GLY A 342 7.25 -5.06 12.52
N ILE A 343 7.08 -4.06 11.65
CA ILE A 343 6.64 -2.71 12.03
C ILE A 343 5.24 -2.38 11.54
N ALA A 344 4.63 -3.18 10.67
CA ALA A 344 3.25 -3.01 10.24
C ALA A 344 2.55 -4.38 10.01
N PRO A 345 1.22 -4.43 9.98
CA PRO A 345 0.48 -5.62 9.58
C PRO A 345 0.67 -5.99 8.10
N LEU A 346 0.32 -7.24 7.78
CA LEU A 346 -0.06 -7.63 6.42
C LEU A 346 -1.52 -7.25 6.18
N TYR A 347 -1.82 -6.47 5.15
CA TYR A 347 -3.18 -5.95 4.87
C TYR A 347 -4.00 -6.85 3.92
N HIS A 348 -3.44 -7.99 3.54
CA HIS A 348 -4.03 -8.99 2.67
C HIS A 348 -4.25 -10.29 3.44
N ASP A 349 -5.28 -11.06 3.06
CA ASP A 349 -5.54 -12.35 3.71
C ASP A 349 -4.41 -13.34 3.44
N ALA A 350 -3.87 -13.90 4.51
CA ALA A 350 -2.87 -14.95 4.47
C ALA A 350 -3.15 -15.97 5.56
N PHE A 351 -2.90 -17.23 5.29
CA PHE A 351 -3.29 -18.34 6.14
C PHE A 351 -2.10 -19.26 6.35
N VAL A 352 -1.89 -19.66 7.60
CA VAL A 352 -1.00 -20.79 7.88
C VAL A 352 -1.57 -22.03 7.18
N ALA A 353 -0.73 -22.80 6.53
CA ALA A 353 -1.09 -24.08 5.93
C ALA A 353 -0.13 -25.18 6.37
N ILE A 354 -0.65 -26.41 6.44
CA ILE A 354 0.13 -27.61 6.75
C ILE A 354 -0.23 -28.70 5.74
N ALA A 355 0.79 -29.19 5.03
CA ALA A 355 0.61 -30.14 3.94
C ALA A 355 -0.51 -29.69 2.96
N GLY A 356 -0.49 -28.41 2.58
CA GLY A 356 -1.46 -27.78 1.66
C GLY A 356 -2.86 -27.50 2.25
N THR A 357 -3.13 -27.81 3.52
CA THR A 357 -4.40 -27.48 4.17
C THR A 357 -4.28 -26.16 4.92
N ARG A 358 -5.04 -25.13 4.51
CA ARG A 358 -5.07 -23.82 5.18
C ARG A 358 -5.86 -23.84 6.48
N SER A 359 -5.42 -23.03 7.43
CA SER A 359 -6.22 -22.60 8.59
C SER A 359 -7.41 -21.75 8.16
N LYS A 360 -8.45 -21.72 8.98
CA LYS A 360 -9.60 -20.79 8.79
C LYS A 360 -9.32 -19.38 9.31
N THR A 361 -8.25 -19.21 10.07
CA THR A 361 -7.88 -17.96 10.71
C THR A 361 -6.89 -17.21 9.84
N SER A 362 -7.32 -16.08 9.27
CA SER A 362 -6.43 -15.18 8.53
C SER A 362 -5.43 -14.50 9.46
N LEU A 363 -4.23 -14.24 8.95
CA LEU A 363 -3.17 -13.43 9.56
C LEU A 363 -3.28 -11.93 9.18
N LYS A 364 -4.22 -11.57 8.31
CA LYS A 364 -4.49 -10.16 7.94
C LYS A 364 -4.69 -9.30 9.19
N GLY A 365 -4.06 -8.14 9.22
CA GLY A 365 -4.18 -7.19 10.32
C GLY A 365 -3.53 -7.65 11.64
N LEU A 366 -2.67 -8.69 11.64
CA LEU A 366 -1.89 -9.04 12.82
C LEU A 366 -0.89 -7.92 13.12
N CYS A 367 -1.12 -7.14 14.18
CA CYS A 367 -0.29 -6.00 14.52
C CYS A 367 1.08 -6.41 15.08
N PRO A 368 2.12 -5.57 14.94
CA PRO A 368 3.43 -5.77 15.57
C PRO A 368 3.32 -6.06 17.06
N GLY A 369 4.03 -7.08 17.53
CA GLY A 369 4.02 -7.56 18.91
C GLY A 369 2.85 -8.48 19.26
N ASP A 370 1.77 -8.48 18.49
CA ASP A 370 0.62 -9.34 18.73
C ASP A 370 0.85 -10.76 18.19
N SER A 371 0.20 -11.73 18.84
CA SER A 371 0.19 -13.13 18.42
C SER A 371 -1.19 -13.59 17.98
N ARG A 372 -1.24 -14.54 17.04
CA ARG A 372 -2.47 -15.20 16.57
C ARG A 372 -2.30 -16.70 16.57
N VAL A 373 -3.31 -17.39 17.09
CA VAL A 373 -3.40 -18.85 17.06
C VAL A 373 -4.17 -19.29 15.82
N CYS A 374 -3.59 -20.22 15.07
CA CYS A 374 -4.12 -20.77 13.84
C CYS A 374 -4.29 -22.28 13.97
N ASP A 375 -5.55 -22.73 13.98
CA ASP A 375 -5.89 -24.14 13.90
C ASP A 375 -5.90 -24.61 12.44
N VAL A 376 -5.25 -25.74 12.18
CA VAL A 376 -5.20 -26.39 10.87
C VAL A 376 -5.69 -27.83 11.02
N ALA A 377 -6.68 -28.23 10.23
CA ALA A 377 -7.23 -29.59 10.20
C ALA A 377 -6.33 -30.55 9.40
N SER A 378 -5.03 -30.53 9.69
CA SER A 378 -4.01 -31.34 9.07
C SER A 378 -2.85 -31.54 10.04
N VAL A 379 -1.99 -32.51 9.76
CA VAL A 379 -0.74 -32.79 10.48
C VAL A 379 0.39 -32.92 9.45
N GLY A 380 1.60 -32.49 9.79
CA GLY A 380 2.73 -32.58 8.87
C GLY A 380 3.93 -31.75 9.32
N GLN A 381 5.04 -31.86 8.60
CA GLN A 381 6.22 -31.00 8.83
C GLN A 381 6.27 -29.81 7.86
N GLU A 382 5.56 -29.90 6.75
CA GLU A 382 5.47 -28.85 5.74
C GLU A 382 4.54 -27.73 6.23
N VAL A 383 5.13 -26.68 6.79
CA VAL A 383 4.43 -25.48 7.24
C VAL A 383 4.69 -24.36 6.23
N SER A 384 3.62 -23.71 5.77
CA SER A 384 3.68 -22.55 4.88
C SER A 384 2.73 -21.45 5.35
N VAL A 385 2.92 -20.23 4.83
CA VAL A 385 1.93 -19.16 4.90
C VAL A 385 1.50 -18.85 3.48
N GLU A 386 0.23 -19.07 3.19
CA GLU A 386 -0.36 -19.00 1.85
C GLU A 386 -1.32 -17.83 1.73
N SER A 387 -1.32 -17.18 0.57
CA SER A 387 -2.25 -16.11 0.26
C SER A 387 -2.62 -16.16 -1.21
N ASP A 388 -3.89 -15.94 -1.50
CA ASP A 388 -4.39 -15.78 -2.88
C ASP A 388 -3.99 -14.43 -3.49
N ARG A 389 -3.31 -13.59 -2.70
CA ARG A 389 -2.83 -12.26 -3.07
C ARG A 389 -1.36 -12.25 -3.49
N LEU A 390 -0.74 -13.42 -3.67
CA LEU A 390 0.63 -13.54 -4.18
C LEU A 390 0.63 -13.79 -5.68
N VAL A 391 1.62 -13.24 -6.39
CA VAL A 391 1.88 -13.64 -7.77
C VAL A 391 2.71 -14.95 -7.82
N PRO A 392 2.66 -15.71 -8.93
CA PRO A 392 3.45 -16.93 -9.07
C PRO A 392 4.94 -16.69 -8.79
N GLY A 393 5.51 -17.51 -7.90
CA GLY A 393 6.93 -17.44 -7.51
C GLY A 393 7.22 -16.63 -6.24
N GLN A 394 6.24 -15.89 -5.70
CA GLN A 394 6.34 -15.29 -4.38
C GLN A 394 6.02 -16.30 -3.26
N ARG A 395 6.59 -16.06 -2.08
CA ARG A 395 6.28 -16.80 -0.86
C ARG A 395 6.33 -15.85 0.33
N ILE A 396 5.44 -16.07 1.29
CA ILE A 396 5.53 -15.43 2.61
C ILE A 396 6.44 -16.30 3.46
N GLU A 397 7.59 -15.77 3.86
CA GLU A 397 8.52 -16.46 4.75
C GLU A 397 8.20 -16.13 6.21
N PHE A 398 8.60 -17.02 7.11
CA PHE A 398 8.48 -16.81 8.55
C PHE A 398 9.73 -17.30 9.27
N GLU A 399 9.95 -16.80 10.47
CA GLU A 399 10.98 -17.27 11.38
C GLU A 399 10.46 -18.37 12.28
N ALA A 400 11.26 -19.41 12.50
CA ALA A 400 10.98 -20.43 13.50
C ALA A 400 12.27 -21.03 14.05
N ALA A 401 12.30 -21.31 15.35
CA ALA A 401 13.40 -21.98 16.03
C ALA A 401 12.84 -22.83 17.19
N LEU A 402 12.00 -23.81 16.85
CA LEU A 402 11.31 -24.68 17.81
C LEU A 402 12.03 -26.03 17.91
N THR A 403 12.30 -26.50 19.13
CA THR A 403 13.06 -27.74 19.38
C THR A 403 12.19 -28.98 19.57
N GLY A 404 10.86 -28.85 19.62
CA GLY A 404 9.92 -29.98 19.74
C GLY A 404 10.01 -30.79 21.03
N LYS A 405 10.48 -30.18 22.13
CA LYS A 405 10.56 -30.82 23.45
C LYS A 405 9.36 -30.50 24.32
#